data_AF-A0A2H9MSX7-F1
#
_entry.id   AF-A0A2H9MSX7-F1
#
_cell.length_a   1.000
_cell.length_b   1.000
_cell.length_c   1.000
_cell.angle_alpha   90.00
_cell.angle_beta   90.00
_cell.angle_gamma   90.00
#
_symmetry.space_group_name_H-M   'P 1'
#
loop_
_entity.id
_entity.type
_entity.pdbx_description
1 polymer ?
#
loop_
_entity_poly.entity_id
_entity_poly.type
_entity_poly.pdbx_seq_one_letter_code
_entity_poly.pdbx_strand_id
1 'polypeptide(L)'
;MIKIKPGILGNLYAYKMYARPTARRLYGEFSYRKKEIPKHHENIQRMLHVLAIHGPQTTWGMAKVELANDTSKIRAREKQYRKFLVGRDDRGRHSLGVLETGLVVIDGKNMLKTPANIYRLSIYGILYCLDVLDLTNKEIDMMAERYRNVIPGIFGRWEYLKKTIGRDVYRLRLLAKGLFLDNIQTTKIAKMPVYEILTYLSTKYLDNFEHIEESDLAEQISCWYYTQLLIPRDSHKKNSVVEYHQWYKLITKGDKDLKEMYQRFLDEVTEFYESRFKIVKKLKRL
;
A
#
# COMPACT_ATOMS: atom_id res chain seq x y z
N MET A 1 -0.27 25.40 -4.61
CA MET A 1 -0.76 24.01 -4.70
C MET A 1 -0.66 23.56 -6.14
N ILE A 2 0.28 22.67 -6.46
CA ILE A 2 0.41 22.13 -7.82
C ILE A 2 -0.53 20.93 -7.91
N LYS A 3 -1.54 21.02 -8.78
CA LYS A 3 -2.43 19.90 -9.14
C LYS A 3 -1.56 18.79 -9.71
N ILE A 4 -1.43 17.71 -8.94
CA ILE A 4 -1.01 16.40 -9.44
C ILE A 4 -1.96 16.10 -10.60
N LYS A 5 -1.45 15.85 -11.81
CA LYS A 5 -2.27 15.14 -12.79
C LYS A 5 -2.29 13.69 -12.28
N PRO A 6 -3.41 13.22 -11.70
CA PRO A 6 -3.44 11.90 -11.10
C PRO A 6 -3.18 10.89 -12.20
N GLY A 7 -2.15 10.06 -12.04
CA GLY A 7 -2.33 8.67 -12.42
C GLY A 7 -3.49 8.22 -11.54
N ILE A 8 -4.68 8.15 -12.12
CA ILE A 8 -5.93 7.85 -11.45
C ILE A 8 -5.75 6.46 -10.84
N LEU A 9 -5.35 6.39 -9.57
CA LEU A 9 -5.29 5.14 -8.83
C LEU A 9 -6.73 4.65 -8.72
N GLY A 10 -6.93 3.35 -8.82
CA GLY A 10 -8.19 2.72 -8.42
C GLY A 10 -8.15 2.34 -6.94
N ASN A 11 -9.29 1.92 -6.40
CA ASN A 11 -9.36 1.36 -5.06
C ASN A 11 -8.52 0.06 -4.91
N LEU A 12 -8.48 -0.52 -3.71
CA LEU A 12 -7.77 -1.78 -3.45
C LEU A 12 -8.25 -2.98 -4.30
N TYR A 13 -9.51 -2.98 -4.75
CA TYR A 13 -10.03 -4.02 -5.63
C TYR A 13 -9.44 -3.89 -7.03
N ALA A 14 -9.38 -2.68 -7.58
CA ALA A 14 -8.70 -2.40 -8.85
C ALA A 14 -7.19 -2.69 -8.78
N TYR A 15 -6.54 -2.37 -7.64
CA TYR A 15 -5.16 -2.78 -7.41
C TYR A 15 -4.99 -4.29 -7.54
N LYS A 16 -5.84 -5.06 -6.84
CA LYS A 16 -5.79 -6.52 -6.82
C LYS A 16 -6.02 -7.11 -8.21
N MET A 17 -7.04 -6.63 -8.93
CA MET A 17 -7.48 -7.22 -10.19
C MET A 17 -6.64 -6.78 -11.40
N TYR A 18 -6.11 -5.56 -11.40
CA TYR A 18 -5.44 -5.00 -12.58
C TYR A 18 -4.02 -4.54 -12.32
N ALA A 19 -3.79 -3.64 -11.37
CA ALA A 19 -2.49 -3.02 -11.20
C ALA A 19 -1.42 -4.02 -10.75
N ARG A 20 -1.75 -4.89 -9.78
CA ARG A 20 -0.84 -5.90 -9.26
C ARG A 20 -0.46 -6.96 -10.31
N PRO A 21 -1.41 -7.63 -11.01
CA PRO A 21 -1.05 -8.56 -12.09
C PRO A 21 -0.25 -7.88 -13.20
N THR A 22 -0.61 -6.64 -13.57
CA THR A 22 0.12 -5.88 -14.60
C THR A 22 1.55 -5.57 -14.17
N ALA A 23 1.75 -5.07 -12.95
CA ALA A 23 3.07 -4.77 -12.40
C ALA A 23 3.93 -6.04 -12.29
N ARG A 24 3.36 -7.14 -11.82
CA ARG A 24 4.04 -8.45 -11.75
C ARG A 24 4.45 -8.97 -13.12
N ARG A 25 3.59 -8.83 -14.13
CA ARG A 25 3.92 -9.19 -15.52
C ARG A 25 5.04 -8.33 -16.10
N LEU A 26 5.00 -7.02 -15.87
CA LEU A 26 5.95 -6.06 -16.47
C LEU A 26 7.29 -6.00 -15.73
N TYR A 27 7.31 -6.22 -14.42
CA TYR A 27 8.46 -5.94 -13.55
C TYR A 27 8.88 -7.15 -12.70
N GLY A 28 8.26 -8.31 -12.92
CA GLY A 28 8.58 -9.58 -12.29
C GLY A 28 7.71 -9.91 -11.08
N GLU A 29 7.45 -11.20 -10.91
CA GLU A 29 6.64 -11.71 -9.78
C GLU A 29 7.49 -12.09 -8.56
N PHE A 30 8.81 -12.23 -8.77
CA PHE A 30 9.77 -12.63 -7.76
C PHE A 30 10.81 -11.54 -7.55
N SER A 31 11.31 -11.45 -6.31
CA SER A 31 12.43 -10.57 -5.97
C SER A 31 13.66 -10.95 -6.77
N TYR A 32 14.34 -9.93 -7.33
CA TYR A 32 15.68 -10.05 -7.90
C TYR A 32 16.72 -10.63 -6.93
N ARG A 33 16.43 -10.64 -5.62
CA ARG A 33 17.30 -11.20 -4.58
C ARG A 33 17.20 -12.72 -4.47
N LYS A 34 16.06 -13.29 -4.88
CA LYS A 34 15.73 -14.71 -4.66
C LYS A 34 15.86 -15.54 -5.91
N LYS A 35 15.69 -14.95 -7.08
CA LYS A 35 15.71 -15.64 -8.36
C LYS A 35 16.37 -14.76 -9.41
N GLU A 36 17.01 -15.40 -10.36
CA GLU A 36 17.42 -14.75 -11.60
C GLU A 36 16.17 -14.35 -12.38
N ILE A 37 16.10 -13.08 -12.74
CA ILE A 37 14.99 -12.49 -13.49
C ILE A 37 15.55 -11.65 -14.64
N PRO A 38 14.75 -11.36 -15.69
CA PRO A 38 15.20 -10.52 -16.78
C PRO A 38 15.83 -9.21 -16.30
N LYS A 39 16.94 -8.80 -16.92
CA LYS A 39 17.72 -7.64 -16.46
C LYS A 39 16.90 -6.35 -16.36
N HIS A 40 15.91 -6.20 -17.25
CA HIS A 40 14.96 -5.09 -17.20
C HIS A 40 14.17 -5.08 -15.89
N HIS A 41 13.60 -6.22 -15.49
CA HIS A 41 12.83 -6.37 -14.24
C HIS A 41 13.71 -6.11 -13.03
N GLU A 42 14.92 -6.69 -12.99
CA GLU A 42 15.87 -6.45 -11.91
C GLU A 42 16.19 -4.96 -11.74
N ASN A 43 16.48 -4.26 -12.84
CA ASN A 43 16.85 -2.85 -12.77
C ASN A 43 15.69 -1.97 -12.28
N ILE A 44 14.45 -2.29 -12.67
CA ILE A 44 13.26 -1.59 -12.17
C ILE A 44 13.03 -1.91 -10.69
N GLN A 45 13.13 -3.18 -10.29
CA GLN A 45 12.99 -3.59 -8.90
C GLN A 45 14.06 -2.94 -8.00
N ARG A 46 15.31 -2.79 -8.47
CA ARG A 46 16.36 -2.04 -7.77
C ARG A 46 16.02 -0.56 -7.65
N MET A 47 15.51 0.07 -8.71
CA MET A 47 15.05 1.47 -8.66
C MET A 47 13.91 1.66 -7.64
N LEU A 48 12.91 0.77 -7.65
CA LEU A 48 11.80 0.78 -6.68
C LEU A 48 12.31 0.54 -5.26
N HIS A 49 13.29 -0.34 -5.08
CA HIS A 49 13.95 -0.55 -3.79
C HIS A 49 14.67 0.72 -3.30
N VAL A 50 15.37 1.45 -4.18
CA VAL A 50 15.96 2.75 -3.82
C VAL A 50 14.88 3.72 -3.31
N LEU A 51 13.76 3.85 -4.02
CA LEU A 51 12.65 4.71 -3.58
C LEU A 51 12.00 4.21 -2.27
N ALA A 52 11.92 2.90 -2.05
CA ALA A 52 11.41 2.31 -0.82
C ALA A 52 12.24 2.71 0.41
N ILE A 53 13.57 2.70 0.28
CA ILE A 53 14.49 2.92 1.41
C ILE A 53 14.83 4.39 1.61
N HIS A 54 14.95 5.15 0.53
CA HIS A 54 15.41 6.54 0.55
C HIS A 54 14.28 7.57 0.41
N GLY A 55 13.06 7.12 0.11
CA GLY A 55 11.89 7.98 -0.02
C GLY A 55 11.89 8.81 -1.32
N PRO A 56 11.15 9.93 -1.34
CA PRO A 56 11.05 10.81 -2.51
C PRO A 56 12.41 11.34 -2.98
N GLN A 57 12.75 11.13 -4.24
CA GLN A 57 14.05 11.52 -4.82
C GLN A 57 13.93 11.92 -6.29
N THR A 58 14.88 12.73 -6.77
CA THR A 58 15.07 12.91 -8.22
C THR A 58 15.75 11.69 -8.83
N THR A 59 15.70 11.51 -10.17
CA THR A 59 16.48 10.45 -10.84
C THR A 59 17.97 10.53 -10.56
N TRP A 60 18.49 11.74 -10.37
CA TRP A 60 19.88 11.96 -9.98
C TRP A 60 20.14 11.51 -8.54
N GLY A 61 19.23 11.84 -7.61
CA GLY A 61 19.29 11.37 -6.23
C GLY A 61 19.28 9.85 -6.15
N MET A 62 18.39 9.19 -6.89
CA MET A 62 18.35 7.73 -7.00
C MET A 62 19.66 7.14 -7.53
N ALA A 63 20.23 7.72 -8.59
CA ALA A 63 21.48 7.23 -9.19
C ALA A 63 22.68 7.36 -8.24
N LYS A 64 22.70 8.41 -7.41
CA LYS A 64 23.76 8.64 -6.42
C LYS A 64 23.79 7.62 -5.29
N VAL A 65 22.66 7.03 -4.92
CA VAL A 65 22.59 6.03 -3.85
C VAL A 65 23.50 4.83 -4.15
N GLU A 66 23.56 4.39 -5.41
CA GLU A 66 24.34 3.21 -5.80
C GLU A 66 25.78 3.54 -6.24
N LEU A 67 26.07 4.79 -6.64
CA LEU A 67 27.26 5.15 -7.43
C LEU A 67 27.97 6.43 -6.93
N ALA A 68 27.92 6.69 -5.62
CA ALA A 68 28.24 7.97 -4.99
C ALA A 68 29.52 8.69 -5.48
N ASN A 69 30.54 7.95 -5.93
CA ASN A 69 31.86 8.48 -6.29
C ASN A 69 32.15 8.53 -7.80
N ASP A 70 31.25 8.08 -8.68
CA ASP A 70 31.49 8.03 -10.14
C ASP A 70 30.43 8.81 -10.93
N THR A 71 30.76 10.06 -11.24
CA THR A 71 29.85 10.98 -11.96
C THR A 71 29.45 10.46 -13.35
N SER A 72 30.34 9.74 -14.03
CA SER A 72 30.05 9.21 -15.37
C SER A 72 28.99 8.11 -15.30
N LYS A 73 29.12 7.20 -14.33
CA LYS A 73 28.14 6.13 -14.08
C LYS A 73 26.83 6.68 -13.53
N ILE A 74 26.87 7.73 -12.69
CA ILE A 74 25.65 8.42 -12.21
C ILE A 74 24.83 8.93 -13.39
N ARG A 75 25.44 9.63 -14.36
CA ARG A 75 24.73 10.15 -15.55
C ARG A 75 24.09 9.04 -16.38
N ALA A 76 24.84 7.95 -16.60
CA ALA A 76 24.31 6.79 -17.34
C ALA A 76 23.11 6.17 -16.62
N ARG A 77 23.21 6.00 -15.29
CA ARG A 77 22.14 5.44 -14.47
C ARG A 77 20.92 6.35 -14.37
N GLU A 78 21.12 7.67 -14.24
CA GLU A 78 20.05 8.66 -14.24
C GLU A 78 19.24 8.60 -15.55
N LYS A 79 19.93 8.55 -16.70
CA LYS A 79 19.29 8.39 -18.01
C LYS A 79 18.47 7.10 -18.07
N GLN A 80 18.97 6.02 -17.48
CA GLN A 80 18.26 4.75 -17.41
C GLN A 80 17.00 4.84 -16.53
N TYR A 81 17.08 5.43 -15.32
CA TYR A 81 15.92 5.62 -14.45
C TYR A 81 14.86 6.52 -15.08
N ARG A 82 15.24 7.56 -15.81
CA ARG A 82 14.28 8.39 -16.55
C ARG A 82 13.47 7.57 -17.57
N LYS A 83 14.14 6.66 -18.29
CA LYS A 83 13.46 5.75 -19.24
C LYS A 83 12.55 4.76 -18.53
N PHE A 84 12.93 4.23 -17.38
CA PHE A 84 12.05 3.34 -16.62
C PHE A 84 10.83 4.06 -16.05
N LEU A 85 10.99 5.28 -15.58
CA LEU A 85 9.89 6.06 -15.02
C LEU A 85 8.87 6.47 -16.08
N VAL A 86 9.35 7.05 -17.19
CA VAL A 86 8.48 7.65 -18.22
C VAL A 86 8.05 6.63 -19.28
N GLY A 87 8.81 5.55 -19.48
CA GLY A 87 8.62 4.66 -20.62
C GLY A 87 9.46 5.09 -21.82
N ARG A 88 9.29 4.39 -22.94
CA ARG A 88 9.99 4.69 -24.20
C ARG A 88 9.21 4.17 -25.40
N ASP A 89 9.21 4.97 -26.47
CA ASP A 89 8.82 4.53 -27.80
C ASP A 89 10.01 3.94 -28.55
N ASP A 90 9.89 2.68 -28.99
CA ASP A 90 10.84 2.04 -29.87
C ASP A 90 10.11 1.47 -31.09
N ARG A 91 10.52 1.92 -32.29
CA ARG A 91 10.02 1.37 -33.57
C ARG A 91 8.49 1.28 -33.63
N GLY A 92 7.80 2.32 -33.16
CA GLY A 92 6.33 2.41 -33.15
C GLY A 92 5.63 1.64 -32.03
N ARG A 93 6.36 1.04 -31.07
CA ARG A 93 5.80 0.40 -29.88
C ARG A 93 6.18 1.17 -28.62
N HIS A 94 5.18 1.54 -27.83
CA HIS A 94 5.37 2.18 -26.54
C HIS A 94 5.61 1.12 -25.44
N SER A 95 6.70 1.25 -24.70
CA SER A 95 6.99 0.45 -23.50
C SER A 95 6.58 1.24 -22.27
N LEU A 96 5.62 0.70 -21.52
CA LEU A 96 5.01 1.40 -20.39
C LEU A 96 6.02 1.77 -19.31
N GLY A 97 5.96 3.03 -18.88
CA GLY A 97 6.72 3.55 -17.75
C GLY A 97 6.15 3.14 -16.39
N VAL A 98 6.99 3.14 -15.37
CA VAL A 98 6.57 2.88 -13.97
C VAL A 98 5.55 3.93 -13.48
N LEU A 99 5.60 5.16 -14.03
CA LEU A 99 4.58 6.19 -13.79
C LEU A 99 3.19 5.78 -14.31
N GLU A 100 3.14 5.16 -15.49
CA GLU A 100 1.89 4.77 -16.15
C GLU A 100 1.22 3.57 -15.47
N THR A 101 2.02 2.68 -14.89
CA THR A 101 1.51 1.59 -14.04
C THR A 101 1.01 2.06 -12.67
N GLY A 102 1.20 3.35 -12.35
CA GLY A 102 0.78 3.94 -11.09
C GLY A 102 1.61 3.50 -9.89
N LEU A 103 2.75 2.81 -10.05
CA LEU A 103 3.62 2.41 -8.92
C LEU A 103 4.45 3.59 -8.38
N VAL A 104 4.71 4.59 -9.21
CA VAL A 104 5.45 5.80 -8.85
C VAL A 104 4.62 7.02 -9.26
N VAL A 105 4.73 8.08 -8.47
CA VAL A 105 4.10 9.38 -8.77
C VAL A 105 5.13 10.50 -8.70
N ILE A 106 4.80 11.63 -9.34
CA ILE A 106 5.57 12.87 -9.25
C ILE A 106 5.10 13.63 -8.01
N ASP A 107 5.99 13.78 -7.04
CA ASP A 107 5.75 14.39 -5.72
C ASP A 107 6.11 15.89 -5.67
N GLY A 108 6.40 16.48 -6.82
CA GLY A 108 6.78 17.88 -6.96
C GLY A 108 8.02 18.08 -7.80
N LYS A 109 8.66 19.24 -7.63
CA LYS A 109 9.86 19.63 -8.37
C LYS A 109 10.92 20.14 -7.42
N ASN A 110 12.16 19.70 -7.62
CA ASN A 110 13.34 20.29 -7.01
C ASN A 110 13.79 21.48 -7.88
N MET A 111 13.91 22.65 -7.27
CA MET A 111 14.25 23.92 -7.94
C MET A 111 15.68 24.39 -7.66
N LEU A 112 16.52 23.61 -6.95
CA LEU A 112 17.84 24.05 -6.46
C LEU A 112 18.87 24.34 -7.56
N LYS A 113 18.76 23.75 -8.76
CA LYS A 113 19.67 24.03 -9.89
C LYS A 113 18.90 24.11 -11.21
N THR A 114 18.35 22.99 -11.63
CA THR A 114 17.49 22.85 -12.81
C THR A 114 16.22 22.16 -12.35
N PRO A 115 15.03 22.62 -12.76
CA PRO A 115 13.77 22.00 -12.38
C PRO A 115 13.79 20.49 -12.69
N ALA A 116 13.74 19.67 -11.65
CA ALA A 116 13.74 18.22 -11.76
C ALA A 116 12.57 17.64 -10.98
N ASN A 117 11.83 16.72 -11.60
CA ASN A 117 10.74 16.03 -10.90
C ASN A 117 11.29 15.22 -9.73
N ILE A 118 10.60 15.31 -8.59
CA ILE A 118 10.78 14.43 -7.45
C ILE A 118 9.80 13.27 -7.63
N TYR A 119 10.30 12.05 -7.52
CA TYR A 119 9.52 10.84 -7.67
C TYR A 119 9.44 10.12 -6.34
N ARG A 120 8.27 9.54 -6.02
CA ARG A 120 8.07 8.69 -4.84
C ARG A 120 7.24 7.47 -5.19
N LEU A 121 7.30 6.42 -4.37
CA LEU A 121 6.33 5.35 -4.47
C LEU A 121 4.92 5.90 -4.22
N SER A 122 3.97 5.49 -5.05
CA SER A 122 2.56 5.56 -4.70
C SER A 122 2.23 4.48 -3.67
N ILE A 123 0.99 4.48 -3.18
CA ILE A 123 0.47 3.35 -2.42
C ILE A 123 0.59 2.02 -3.19
N TYR A 124 0.29 1.97 -4.49
CA TYR A 124 0.47 0.76 -5.29
C TYR A 124 1.94 0.31 -5.34
N GLY A 125 2.87 1.27 -5.43
CA GLY A 125 4.29 1.03 -5.36
C GLY A 125 4.73 0.45 -4.02
N ILE A 126 4.21 0.98 -2.92
CA ILE A 126 4.46 0.47 -1.56
C ILE A 126 3.99 -0.99 -1.47
N LEU A 127 2.75 -1.27 -1.90
CA LEU A 127 2.20 -2.63 -1.88
C LEU A 127 3.00 -3.59 -2.76
N TYR A 128 3.38 -3.17 -3.98
CA TYR A 128 4.22 -3.99 -4.86
C TYR A 128 5.58 -4.30 -4.20
N CYS A 129 6.22 -3.30 -3.57
CA CYS A 129 7.48 -3.50 -2.88
C CYS A 129 7.37 -4.51 -1.73
N LEU A 130 6.28 -4.43 -0.94
CA LEU A 130 6.00 -5.35 0.16
C LEU A 130 5.68 -6.78 -0.31
N ASP A 131 5.09 -6.91 -1.50
CA ASP A 131 4.72 -8.20 -2.11
C ASP A 131 5.92 -8.90 -2.75
N VAL A 132 6.66 -8.18 -3.60
CA VAL A 132 7.61 -8.78 -4.55
C VAL A 132 9.07 -8.66 -4.10
N LEU A 133 9.50 -7.54 -3.52
CA LEU A 133 10.94 -7.26 -3.33
C LEU A 133 11.59 -8.05 -2.20
N ASP A 134 10.80 -8.75 -1.38
CA ASP A 134 11.26 -9.48 -0.20
C ASP A 134 12.05 -8.58 0.76
N LEU A 135 11.42 -7.48 1.16
CA LEU A 135 12.02 -6.54 2.10
C LEU A 135 12.19 -7.19 3.49
N THR A 136 13.30 -6.89 4.14
CA THR A 136 13.52 -7.20 5.56
C THR A 136 12.66 -6.30 6.44
N ASN A 137 12.46 -6.69 7.71
CA ASN A 137 11.71 -5.86 8.65
C ASN A 137 12.33 -4.46 8.83
N LYS A 138 13.67 -4.40 8.87
CA LYS A 138 14.41 -3.13 8.93
C LYS A 138 14.16 -2.25 7.70
N GLU A 139 14.08 -2.85 6.52
CA GLU A 139 13.76 -2.11 5.29
C GLU A 139 12.32 -1.60 5.28
N ILE A 140 11.38 -2.37 5.85
CA ILE A 140 10.00 -1.91 6.04
C ILE A 140 9.95 -0.78 7.08
N ASP A 141 10.73 -0.85 8.16
CA ASP A 141 10.84 0.26 9.12
C ASP A 141 11.32 1.55 8.43
N MET A 142 12.34 1.44 7.58
CA MET A 142 12.83 2.58 6.80
C MET A 142 11.76 3.12 5.85
N MET A 143 11.05 2.24 5.14
CA MET A 143 9.94 2.64 4.27
C MET A 143 8.83 3.34 5.06
N ALA A 144 8.45 2.81 6.22
CA ALA A 144 7.41 3.41 7.05
C ALA A 144 7.78 4.84 7.46
N GLU A 145 9.02 5.09 7.86
CA GLU A 145 9.48 6.45 8.18
C GLU A 145 9.42 7.39 6.97
N ARG A 146 9.85 6.93 5.79
CA ARG A 146 9.86 7.74 4.56
C ARG A 146 8.47 8.05 4.03
N TYR A 147 7.52 7.14 4.22
CA TYR A 147 6.17 7.20 3.66
C TYR A 147 5.10 7.45 4.73
N ARG A 148 5.51 7.97 5.90
CA ARG A 148 4.61 8.27 7.03
C ARG A 148 3.46 9.21 6.67
N ASN A 149 3.67 10.13 5.72
CA ASN A 149 2.64 11.07 5.26
C ASN A 149 1.77 10.49 4.13
N VAL A 150 2.18 9.38 3.50
CA VAL A 150 1.44 8.72 2.40
C VAL A 150 0.45 7.70 2.95
N ILE A 151 0.80 6.99 4.02
CA ILE A 151 -0.13 6.11 4.74
C ILE A 151 -0.16 6.51 6.22
N PRO A 152 -0.74 7.68 6.57
CA PRO A 152 -0.68 8.22 7.94
C PRO A 152 -1.24 7.26 8.99
N GLY A 153 -2.32 6.55 8.67
CA GLY A 153 -2.95 5.60 9.58
C GLY A 153 -1.99 4.50 10.05
N ILE A 154 -1.12 4.00 9.17
CA ILE A 154 -0.22 2.87 9.48
C ILE A 154 1.22 3.36 9.67
N PHE A 155 1.79 3.99 8.65
CA PHE A 155 3.19 4.42 8.64
C PHE A 155 3.41 5.66 9.52
N GLY A 156 2.44 6.58 9.58
CA GLY A 156 2.45 7.70 10.53
C GLY A 156 2.45 7.27 12.00
N ARG A 157 1.98 6.05 12.28
CA ARG A 157 1.89 5.47 13.63
C ARG A 157 2.82 4.28 13.83
N TRP A 158 3.81 4.09 12.95
CA TRP A 158 4.58 2.86 12.89
C TRP A 158 5.27 2.48 14.20
N GLU A 159 5.91 3.44 14.87
CA GLU A 159 6.56 3.22 16.16
C GLU A 159 5.57 2.88 17.28
N TYR A 160 4.42 3.54 17.30
CA TYR A 160 3.33 3.22 18.24
C TYR A 160 2.80 1.79 18.02
N LEU A 161 2.58 1.41 16.77
CA LEU A 161 2.13 0.07 16.41
C LEU A 161 3.19 -0.97 16.82
N LYS A 162 4.48 -0.75 16.53
CA LYS A 162 5.55 -1.66 16.94
C LYS A 162 5.60 -1.86 18.45
N LYS A 163 5.45 -0.78 19.23
CA LYS A 163 5.42 -0.86 20.69
C LYS A 163 4.21 -1.64 21.21
N THR A 164 3.08 -1.58 20.51
CA THR A 164 1.81 -2.14 21.00
C THR A 164 1.59 -3.59 20.57
N ILE A 165 1.89 -3.92 19.31
CA ILE A 165 1.62 -5.24 18.71
C ILE A 165 2.90 -5.94 18.20
N GLY A 166 4.08 -5.36 18.44
CA GLY A 166 5.35 -6.01 18.14
C GLY A 166 5.51 -6.37 16.68
N ARG A 167 5.76 -7.66 16.41
CA ARG A 167 5.97 -8.17 15.03
C ARG A 167 4.68 -8.23 14.20
N ASP A 168 3.50 -8.03 14.79
CA ASP A 168 2.24 -7.99 14.02
C ASP A 168 2.17 -6.83 13.05
N VAL A 169 2.98 -5.78 13.23
CA VAL A 169 3.02 -4.66 12.29
C VAL A 169 3.31 -5.08 10.86
N TYR A 170 4.08 -6.16 10.69
CA TYR A 170 4.48 -6.68 9.39
C TYR A 170 3.38 -7.50 8.70
N ARG A 171 2.20 -7.69 9.33
CA ARG A 171 1.03 -8.29 8.67
C ARG A 171 0.52 -7.47 7.49
N LEU A 172 0.96 -6.21 7.35
CA LEU A 172 0.76 -5.42 6.12
C LEU A 172 1.22 -6.14 4.85
N ARG A 173 2.21 -7.05 4.94
CA ARG A 173 2.63 -7.90 3.81
C ARG A 173 1.51 -8.81 3.28
N LEU A 174 0.53 -9.17 4.11
CA LEU A 174 -0.61 -9.98 3.69
C LEU A 174 -1.52 -9.20 2.72
N LEU A 175 -1.65 -7.88 2.92
CA LEU A 175 -2.40 -6.98 2.03
C LEU A 175 -1.78 -7.01 0.64
N ALA A 176 -0.47 -6.75 0.63
CA ALA A 176 0.35 -6.64 -0.56
C ALA A 176 0.27 -7.91 -1.42
N LYS A 177 0.17 -9.07 -0.76
CA LYS A 177 -0.02 -10.38 -1.40
C LYS A 177 -1.43 -10.63 -1.96
N GLY A 178 -2.34 -9.67 -1.87
CA GLY A 178 -3.70 -9.79 -2.39
C GLY A 178 -4.62 -10.68 -1.54
N LEU A 179 -4.18 -11.11 -0.35
CA LEU A 179 -4.97 -11.93 0.58
C LEU A 179 -6.13 -11.14 1.25
N PHE A 180 -6.35 -9.90 0.80
CA PHE A 180 -7.38 -8.93 1.21
C PHE A 180 -8.81 -9.49 1.10
N LEU A 181 -9.12 -10.29 0.06
CA LEU A 181 -10.50 -10.74 -0.27
C LEU A 181 -10.65 -12.25 -0.48
N ASP A 182 -9.56 -12.98 -0.72
CA ASP A 182 -9.65 -14.39 -1.15
C ASP A 182 -9.98 -15.35 -0.01
N ASN A 183 -9.79 -14.92 1.23
CA ASN A 183 -9.87 -15.78 2.41
C ASN A 183 -10.97 -15.36 3.39
N ILE A 184 -11.98 -14.62 2.93
CA ILE A 184 -13.17 -14.33 3.72
C ILE A 184 -13.87 -15.62 4.20
N GLN A 185 -13.78 -16.69 3.41
CA GLN A 185 -14.32 -18.00 3.80
C GLN A 185 -13.47 -18.75 4.85
N THR A 186 -12.23 -18.32 5.09
CA THR A 186 -11.36 -18.94 6.12
C THR A 186 -11.67 -18.45 7.54
N THR A 187 -12.45 -17.37 7.70
CA THR A 187 -12.99 -16.98 9.01
C THR A 187 -14.18 -17.87 9.38
N LYS A 188 -13.91 -19.14 9.73
CA LYS A 188 -14.81 -20.00 10.52
C LYS A 188 -15.00 -19.49 11.97
N ILE A 189 -14.87 -18.19 12.20
CA ILE A 189 -14.86 -17.59 13.54
C ILE A 189 -16.13 -16.75 13.69
N ALA A 190 -17.23 -17.44 13.97
CA ALA A 190 -18.44 -16.85 14.51
C ALA A 190 -18.11 -16.22 15.88
N LYS A 191 -17.89 -14.89 15.91
CA LYS A 191 -18.00 -13.99 17.09
C LYS A 191 -17.67 -12.52 16.77
N MET A 192 -16.78 -12.25 15.81
CA MET A 192 -16.44 -10.87 15.40
C MET A 192 -16.94 -10.56 14.00
N PRO A 193 -17.53 -9.38 13.76
CA PRO A 193 -18.13 -9.01 12.48
C PRO A 193 -17.08 -8.61 11.41
N VAL A 194 -15.98 -9.37 11.31
CA VAL A 194 -14.87 -9.08 10.37
C VAL A 194 -15.38 -9.14 8.93
N TYR A 195 -16.25 -10.09 8.63
CA TYR A 195 -16.85 -10.23 7.31
C TYR A 195 -17.67 -8.99 6.94
N GLU A 196 -18.52 -8.54 7.85
CA GLU A 196 -19.40 -7.41 7.68
C GLU A 196 -18.59 -6.13 7.48
N ILE A 197 -17.55 -5.93 8.28
CA ILE A 197 -16.63 -4.79 8.19
C ILE A 197 -15.91 -4.77 6.83
N LEU A 198 -15.34 -5.90 6.39
CA LEU A 198 -14.63 -5.98 5.10
C LEU A 198 -15.57 -5.83 3.90
N THR A 199 -16.79 -6.35 4.01
CA THR A 199 -17.83 -6.20 2.99
C THR A 199 -18.26 -4.74 2.88
N TYR A 200 -18.45 -4.06 4.01
CA TYR A 200 -18.72 -2.63 4.03
C TYR A 200 -17.55 -1.83 3.46
N LEU A 201 -16.31 -2.13 3.86
CA LEU A 201 -15.12 -1.46 3.31
C LEU A 201 -15.05 -1.55 1.78
N SER A 202 -15.40 -2.71 1.22
CA SER A 202 -15.45 -2.91 -0.23
C SER A 202 -16.58 -2.10 -0.87
N THR A 203 -17.72 -1.99 -0.18
CA THR A 203 -18.88 -1.23 -0.64
C THR A 203 -18.64 0.28 -0.57
N LYS A 204 -18.02 0.78 0.51
CA LYS A 204 -17.72 2.21 0.75
C LYS A 204 -16.93 2.83 -0.41
N TYR A 205 -16.01 2.08 -0.99
CA TYR A 205 -15.14 2.55 -2.08
C TYR A 205 -15.49 1.94 -3.45
N LEU A 206 -16.68 1.33 -3.61
CA LEU A 206 -17.05 0.67 -4.86
C LEU A 206 -17.09 1.65 -6.04
N ASP A 207 -17.65 2.84 -5.83
CA ASP A 207 -17.73 3.89 -6.86
C ASP A 207 -16.36 4.47 -7.22
N ASN A 208 -15.36 4.27 -6.35
CA ASN A 208 -13.96 4.66 -6.57
C ASN A 208 -13.13 3.56 -7.24
N PHE A 209 -13.77 2.63 -7.96
CA PHE A 209 -13.08 1.50 -8.57
C PHE A 209 -11.96 1.95 -9.50
N GLU A 210 -12.26 2.83 -10.45
CA GLU A 210 -11.27 3.35 -11.40
C GLU A 210 -10.50 4.54 -10.82
N HIS A 211 -11.18 5.39 -10.04
CA HIS A 211 -10.59 6.61 -9.48
C HIS A 211 -10.81 6.80 -7.99
N ILE A 212 -9.70 6.84 -7.25
CA ILE A 212 -9.62 7.18 -5.84
C ILE A 212 -8.50 8.18 -5.62
N GLU A 213 -8.73 9.14 -4.71
CA GLU A 213 -7.66 9.99 -4.19
C GLU A 213 -6.71 9.16 -3.33
N GLU A 214 -5.41 9.50 -3.34
CA GLU A 214 -4.42 8.69 -2.62
C GLU A 214 -4.66 8.73 -1.10
N SER A 215 -5.23 9.81 -0.57
CA SER A 215 -5.66 9.92 0.84
C SER A 215 -6.76 8.91 1.18
N ASP A 216 -7.74 8.74 0.29
CA ASP A 216 -8.87 7.86 0.49
C ASP A 216 -8.43 6.39 0.37
N LEU A 217 -7.50 6.11 -0.55
CA LEU A 217 -6.86 4.81 -0.64
C LEU A 217 -5.99 4.50 0.60
N ALA A 218 -5.33 5.50 1.18
CA ALA A 218 -4.60 5.36 2.44
C ALA A 218 -5.54 5.02 3.61
N GLU A 219 -6.71 5.67 3.67
CA GLU A 219 -7.76 5.33 4.64
C GLU A 219 -8.26 3.89 4.41
N GLN A 220 -8.57 3.52 3.17
CA GLN A 220 -9.03 2.17 2.82
C GLN A 220 -8.05 1.09 3.30
N ILE A 221 -6.75 1.30 3.07
CA ILE A 221 -5.68 0.41 3.54
C ILE A 221 -5.60 0.38 5.07
N SER A 222 -5.74 1.52 5.71
CA SER A 222 -5.69 1.64 7.17
C SER A 222 -6.85 0.86 7.81
N CYS A 223 -8.09 1.10 7.37
CA CYS A 223 -9.26 0.37 7.84
C CYS A 223 -9.11 -1.13 7.64
N TRP A 224 -8.61 -1.56 6.49
CA TRP A 224 -8.34 -2.97 6.26
C TRP A 224 -7.31 -3.55 7.23
N TYR A 225 -6.18 -2.85 7.40
CA TYR A 225 -5.07 -3.33 8.21
C TYR A 225 -5.53 -3.54 9.66
N TYR A 226 -6.27 -2.58 10.22
CA TYR A 226 -6.83 -2.72 11.56
C TYR A 226 -7.91 -3.80 11.66
N THR A 227 -8.71 -3.97 10.61
CA THR A 227 -9.69 -5.06 10.53
C THR A 227 -9.01 -6.43 10.48
N GLN A 228 -7.89 -6.56 9.78
CA GLN A 228 -7.13 -7.81 9.72
C GLN A 228 -6.45 -8.16 11.04
N LEU A 229 -6.03 -7.16 11.80
CA LEU A 229 -5.49 -7.40 13.14
C LEU A 229 -6.52 -8.03 14.09
N LEU A 230 -7.83 -7.94 13.80
CA LEU A 230 -8.87 -8.66 14.52
C LEU A 230 -8.85 -10.18 14.28
N ILE A 231 -8.28 -10.63 13.17
CA ILE A 231 -8.21 -12.05 12.83
C ILE A 231 -7.05 -12.66 13.62
N PRO A 232 -7.32 -13.67 14.49
CA PRO A 232 -6.28 -14.35 15.25
C PRO A 232 -5.23 -14.98 14.35
N ARG A 233 -3.97 -15.01 14.81
CA ARG A 233 -2.88 -15.64 14.04
C ARG A 233 -3.03 -17.15 13.91
N ASP A 234 -3.63 -17.78 14.91
CA ASP A 234 -3.67 -19.23 15.04
C ASP A 234 -5.08 -19.66 15.47
N SER A 235 -5.88 -20.10 14.50
CA SER A 235 -7.27 -20.51 14.72
C SER A 235 -7.43 -21.66 15.72
N HIS A 236 -6.33 -22.36 16.04
CA HIS A 236 -6.31 -23.49 16.96
C HIS A 236 -5.88 -23.16 18.40
N LYS A 237 -5.39 -21.94 18.68
CA LYS A 237 -4.99 -21.55 20.04
C LYS A 237 -6.08 -20.73 20.73
N LYS A 238 -6.46 -21.14 21.96
CA LYS A 238 -7.36 -20.42 22.90
C LYS A 238 -6.82 -19.04 23.37
N ASN A 239 -5.88 -18.42 22.66
CA ASN A 239 -5.26 -17.14 23.02
C ASN A 239 -6.09 -15.90 22.63
N SER A 240 -7.36 -16.08 22.26
CA SER A 240 -8.22 -15.02 21.73
C SER A 240 -8.41 -13.83 22.67
N VAL A 241 -8.28 -14.01 24.00
CA VAL A 241 -8.50 -12.96 24.99
C VAL A 241 -7.33 -11.97 25.06
N VAL A 242 -6.09 -12.46 24.94
CA VAL A 242 -4.88 -11.61 25.02
C VAL A 242 -4.73 -10.77 23.75
N GLU A 243 -5.01 -11.36 22.58
CA GLU A 243 -5.02 -10.65 21.30
C GLU A 243 -6.13 -9.59 21.25
N TYR A 244 -7.33 -9.93 21.76
CA TYR A 244 -8.43 -8.97 21.91
C TYR A 244 -8.07 -7.81 22.86
N HIS A 245 -7.42 -8.09 23.99
CA HIS A 245 -7.02 -7.05 24.94
C HIS A 245 -5.95 -6.11 24.36
N GLN A 246 -4.99 -6.64 23.59
CA GLN A 246 -3.99 -5.84 22.88
C GLN A 246 -4.64 -4.99 21.79
N TRP A 247 -5.58 -5.53 21.03
CA TRP A 247 -6.35 -4.78 20.05
C TRP A 247 -7.22 -3.69 20.69
N TYR A 248 -7.94 -4.04 21.77
CA TYR A 248 -8.73 -3.08 22.53
C TYR A 248 -7.82 -1.96 23.04
N LYS A 249 -6.64 -2.27 23.56
CA LYS A 249 -5.66 -1.26 23.98
C LYS A 249 -5.19 -0.39 22.81
N LEU A 250 -4.95 -0.98 21.64
CA LEU A 250 -4.52 -0.28 20.42
C LEU A 250 -5.57 0.72 19.93
N ILE A 251 -6.84 0.33 19.88
CA ILE A 251 -7.91 1.17 19.35
C ILE A 251 -8.51 2.08 20.41
N THR A 252 -8.55 1.69 21.70
CA THR A 252 -9.32 2.44 22.70
C THR A 252 -8.50 3.24 23.71
N LYS A 253 -7.23 2.88 23.95
CA LYS A 253 -6.43 3.42 25.08
C LYS A 253 -5.12 4.12 24.71
N GLY A 254 -4.66 4.06 23.46
CA GLY A 254 -3.37 4.64 23.09
C GLY A 254 -3.49 5.96 22.34
N ASP A 255 -3.81 5.86 21.05
CA ASP A 255 -3.74 6.98 20.13
C ASP A 255 -5.15 7.52 19.81
N LYS A 256 -5.39 8.79 20.16
CA LYS A 256 -6.71 9.44 20.03
C LYS A 256 -7.16 9.52 18.58
N ASP A 257 -6.27 9.92 17.69
CA ASP A 257 -6.62 10.11 16.28
C ASP A 257 -6.86 8.77 15.60
N LEU A 258 -6.12 7.72 16.00
CA LEU A 258 -6.35 6.36 15.50
C LEU A 258 -7.70 5.83 15.96
N LYS A 259 -8.00 6.04 17.25
CA LYS A 259 -9.27 5.68 17.86
C LYS A 259 -10.41 6.34 17.11
N GLU A 260 -10.34 7.66 16.94
CA GLU A 260 -11.40 8.44 16.31
C GLU A 260 -11.63 8.01 14.86
N MET A 261 -10.54 7.84 14.09
CA MET A 261 -10.61 7.37 12.70
C MET A 261 -11.28 6.00 12.60
N TYR A 262 -10.86 5.02 13.40
CA TYR A 262 -11.41 3.67 13.31
C TYR A 262 -12.82 3.55 13.91
N GLN A 263 -13.12 4.31 14.97
CA GLN A 263 -14.48 4.37 15.54
C GLN A 263 -15.47 4.95 14.54
N ARG A 264 -15.13 6.06 13.88
CA ARG A 264 -15.95 6.65 12.82
C ARG A 264 -16.26 5.62 11.72
N PHE A 265 -15.25 4.86 11.30
CA PHE A 265 -15.45 3.78 10.34
C PHE A 265 -16.38 2.66 10.86
N LEU A 266 -16.31 2.29 12.15
CA LEU A 266 -17.24 1.31 12.73
C LEU A 266 -18.68 1.85 12.87
N ASP A 267 -18.84 3.14 13.15
CA ASP A 267 -20.15 3.79 13.19
C ASP A 267 -20.79 3.75 11.81
N GLU A 268 -20.04 4.09 10.75
CA GLU A 268 -20.45 3.95 9.35
C GLU A 268 -20.86 2.51 8.99
N VAL A 269 -20.08 1.50 9.41
CA VAL A 269 -20.43 0.08 9.24
C VAL A 269 -21.79 -0.22 9.89
N THR A 270 -21.97 0.24 11.12
CA THR A 270 -23.19 -0.02 11.92
C THR A 270 -24.41 0.60 11.25
N GLU A 271 -24.33 1.87 10.87
CA GLU A 271 -25.40 2.59 10.17
C GLU A 271 -25.77 1.91 8.84
N PHE A 272 -24.78 1.46 8.07
CA PHE A 272 -25.00 0.76 6.81
C PHE A 272 -25.81 -0.53 7.00
N TYR A 273 -25.45 -1.37 7.96
CA TYR A 273 -26.18 -2.61 8.19
C TYR A 273 -27.55 -2.36 8.83
N GLU A 274 -27.67 -1.44 9.79
CA GLU A 274 -28.95 -1.10 10.39
C GLU A 274 -29.98 -0.60 9.36
N SER A 275 -29.55 0.27 8.43
CA SER A 275 -30.41 0.77 7.36
C SER A 275 -30.90 -0.37 6.44
N ARG A 276 -30.00 -1.29 6.05
CA ARG A 276 -30.36 -2.47 5.26
C ARG A 276 -31.28 -3.43 6.00
N PHE A 277 -31.03 -3.70 7.28
CA PHE A 277 -31.90 -4.54 8.09
C PHE A 277 -33.30 -3.94 8.24
N LYS A 278 -33.43 -2.62 8.35
CA LYS A 278 -34.73 -1.92 8.34
C LYS A 278 -35.48 -2.15 7.02
N ILE A 279 -34.79 -2.11 5.88
CA ILE A 279 -35.39 -2.39 4.55
C ILE A 279 -35.87 -3.84 4.45
N VAL A 280 -35.02 -4.81 4.81
CA VAL A 280 -35.38 -6.24 4.80
C VAL A 280 -36.58 -6.54 5.70
N LYS A 281 -36.65 -5.93 6.88
CA LYS A 281 -37.81 -6.06 7.78
C LYS A 281 -39.10 -5.50 7.17
N LYS A 282 -39.03 -4.42 6.38
CA LYS A 282 -40.19 -3.89 5.65
C LYS A 282 -40.63 -4.86 4.55
N LEU A 283 -39.68 -5.43 3.80
CA LEU A 283 -39.96 -6.41 2.74
C LEU A 283 -40.63 -7.69 3.28
N LYS A 284 -40.25 -8.16 4.48
CA LYS A 284 -40.89 -9.32 5.12
C LYS A 284 -42.37 -9.09 5.48
N ARG A 285 -42.81 -7.83 5.55
CA ARG A 285 -44.19 -7.44 5.89
C ARG A 285 -45.09 -7.25 4.65
N LEU A 286 -44.51 -7.34 3.44
CA LEU A 286 -45.24 -7.42 2.18
C LEU A 286 -45.66 -8.87 1.92
#